data_AF-A0A077PJY1-F1
#
_entry.id   AF-A0A077PJY1-F1
#
_cell.length_a   1.000
_cell.length_b   1.000
_cell.length_c   1.000
_cell.angle_alpha   90.00
_cell.angle_beta   90.00
_cell.angle_gamma   90.00
#
_symmetry.space_group_name_H-M   'P 1'
#
loop_
_entity.id
_entity.type
_entity.pdbx_description
1 polymer ?
#
loop_
_entity_poly.entity_id
_entity_poly.type
_entity_poly.pdbx_seq_one_letter_code
_entity_poly.pdbx_strand_id
1 'polypeptide(L)'
;MQTDTVITKLETIARQKLAASLSTDIDATQLDLKENMSDIYGLTSLNKILFITSLCNEMNIDLSNFNEDDLGNMQTLGNVIDILNKHIN
;
A
#
# COMPACT_ATOMS: atom_id res chain seq x y z
N MET A 1 20.23 14.71 -2.58
CA MET A 1 19.58 13.84 -3.59
C MET A 1 19.11 12.55 -2.91
N GLN A 2 18.26 12.64 -1.86
CA GLN A 2 17.92 11.49 -1.00
C GLN A 2 16.45 11.04 -1.10
N THR A 3 15.63 11.71 -1.92
CA THR A 3 14.19 11.47 -2.00
C THR A 3 13.78 10.36 -2.98
N ASP A 4 14.63 10.00 -3.95
CA ASP A 4 14.29 8.97 -4.96
C ASP A 4 14.40 7.51 -4.46
N THR A 5 15.26 7.23 -3.48
CA THR A 5 15.56 5.84 -3.04
C THR A 5 14.53 5.29 -2.06
N VAL A 6 13.89 6.14 -1.25
CA VAL A 6 12.89 5.70 -0.26
C VAL A 6 11.55 5.41 -0.93
N ILE A 7 11.15 6.25 -1.89
CA ILE A 7 9.92 6.08 -2.66
C ILE A 7 9.94 4.75 -3.43
N THR A 8 11.06 4.41 -4.07
CA THR A 8 11.22 3.14 -4.77
C THR A 8 11.17 1.92 -3.83
N LYS A 9 11.70 2.04 -2.61
CA LYS A 9 11.62 0.95 -1.61
C LYS A 9 10.20 0.75 -1.07
N LEU A 10 9.53 1.84 -0.65
CA LEU A 10 8.15 1.79 -0.18
C LEU A 10 7.23 1.21 -1.26
N GLU A 11 7.36 1.71 -2.49
CA GLU A 11 6.58 1.21 -3.63
C GLU A 11 6.82 -0.27 -3.87
N THR A 12 8.09 -0.71 -3.89
CA THR A 12 8.43 -2.13 -4.10
C THR A 12 7.78 -3.02 -3.03
N ILE A 13 7.90 -2.64 -1.76
CA ILE A 13 7.32 -3.40 -0.66
C ILE A 13 5.79 -3.38 -0.76
N ALA A 14 5.18 -2.21 -1.01
CA ALA A 14 3.74 -2.06 -1.12
C ALA A 14 3.18 -2.93 -2.25
N ARG A 15 3.83 -2.97 -3.42
CA ARG A 15 3.48 -3.87 -4.54
C ARG A 15 3.56 -5.34 -4.14
N GLN A 16 4.65 -5.75 -3.49
CA GLN A 16 4.84 -7.14 -3.04
C GLN A 16 3.78 -7.56 -2.02
N LYS A 17 3.50 -6.72 -1.02
CA LYS A 17 2.49 -7.01 0.01
C LYS A 17 1.08 -7.00 -0.58
N LEU A 18 0.80 -6.10 -1.52
CA LEU A 18 -0.48 -6.08 -2.23
C LEU A 18 -0.66 -7.38 -2.99
N ALA A 19 0.28 -7.74 -3.88
CA ALA A 19 0.25 -9.00 -4.63
C ALA A 19 0.03 -10.22 -3.73
N ALA A 20 0.75 -10.30 -2.60
CA ALA A 20 0.58 -11.40 -1.63
C ALA A 20 -0.77 -11.41 -0.91
N SER A 21 -1.50 -10.29 -0.88
CA SER A 21 -2.82 -10.15 -0.26
C SER A 21 -3.97 -10.38 -1.24
N LEU A 22 -3.67 -10.50 -2.54
CA LEU A 22 -4.66 -10.81 -3.56
C LEU A 22 -4.93 -12.31 -3.61
N SER A 23 -6.16 -12.67 -3.98
CA SER A 23 -6.51 -14.07 -4.24
C SER A 23 -6.04 -14.56 -5.60
N THR A 24 -5.67 -13.65 -6.48
CA THR A 24 -5.13 -13.92 -7.81
C THR A 24 -3.62 -13.78 -7.80
N ASP A 25 -2.92 -14.72 -8.44
CA ASP A 25 -1.48 -14.66 -8.61
C ASP A 25 -1.13 -13.60 -9.67
N ILE A 26 -0.81 -12.40 -9.19
CA ILE A 26 -0.43 -11.23 -10.00
C ILE A 26 0.97 -10.81 -9.58
N ASP A 27 1.86 -10.64 -10.56
CA ASP A 27 3.21 -10.15 -10.31
C ASP A 27 3.16 -8.71 -9.80
N ALA A 28 3.92 -8.42 -8.74
CA ALA A 28 4.01 -7.10 -8.12
C ALA A 28 4.38 -5.97 -9.10
N THR A 29 5.13 -6.30 -10.16
CA THR A 29 5.53 -5.35 -11.22
C THR A 29 4.38 -5.01 -12.18
N GLN A 30 3.34 -5.84 -12.25
CA GLN A 30 2.17 -5.64 -13.11
C GLN A 30 1.08 -4.79 -12.45
N LEU A 31 1.20 -4.51 -11.15
CA LEU A 31 0.25 -3.67 -10.43
C LEU A 31 0.37 -2.21 -10.90
N ASP A 32 -0.71 -1.61 -11.36
CA ASP A 32 -0.76 -0.17 -11.59
C ASP A 32 -1.10 0.57 -10.28
N LEU A 33 -0.38 1.66 -10.02
CA LEU A 33 -0.54 2.51 -8.84
C LEU A 33 -1.85 3.27 -8.83
N LYS A 34 -2.42 3.57 -9.99
CA LYS A 34 -3.63 4.41 -10.13
C LYS A 34 -4.92 3.61 -10.12
N GLU A 35 -4.82 2.29 -10.27
CA GLU A 35 -5.97 1.41 -10.33
C GLU A 35 -6.55 1.18 -8.92
N ASN A 36 -7.87 1.09 -8.84
CA ASN A 36 -8.56 0.78 -7.59
C ASN A 36 -8.30 -0.68 -7.20
N MET A 37 -7.75 -0.89 -6.01
CA MET A 37 -7.32 -2.22 -5.58
C MET A 37 -8.50 -3.18 -5.41
N SER A 38 -9.65 -2.69 -4.96
CA SER A 38 -10.85 -3.50 -4.76
C SER A 38 -11.55 -3.81 -6.07
N ASP A 39 -11.70 -2.82 -6.96
CA ASP A 39 -12.45 -3.00 -8.21
C ASP A 39 -11.66 -3.80 -9.25
N ILE A 40 -10.34 -3.58 -9.35
CA ILE A 40 -9.51 -4.14 -10.42
C ILE A 40 -8.85 -5.45 -9.99
N TYR A 41 -8.29 -5.47 -8.77
CA TYR A 41 -7.59 -6.65 -8.27
C TYR A 41 -8.46 -7.52 -7.35
N GLY A 42 -9.70 -7.11 -7.06
CA GLY A 42 -10.60 -7.87 -6.19
C GLY A 42 -10.18 -7.85 -4.72
N LEU A 43 -9.43 -6.83 -4.28
CA LEU A 43 -9.00 -6.71 -2.89
C LEU A 43 -10.21 -6.51 -1.97
N THR A 44 -10.51 -7.50 -1.12
CA THR A 44 -11.60 -7.42 -0.14
C THR A 44 -11.25 -6.48 1.01
N SER A 45 -12.25 -6.01 1.77
CA SER A 45 -12.00 -5.16 2.95
C SER A 45 -11.09 -5.82 3.98
N LEU A 46 -11.21 -7.13 4.19
CA LEU A 46 -10.33 -7.88 5.09
C LEU A 46 -8.90 -7.91 4.56
N ASN A 47 -8.72 -8.24 3.28
CA ASN A 47 -7.38 -8.29 2.67
C ASN A 47 -6.74 -6.90 2.63
N LYS A 48 -7.52 -5.83 2.46
CA LYS A 48 -7.05 -4.44 2.56
C LYS A 48 -6.50 -4.15 3.95
N ILE A 49 -7.20 -4.53 5.02
CA ILE A 49 -6.70 -4.33 6.39
C ILE A 49 -5.42 -5.14 6.64
N LEU A 50 -5.36 -6.40 6.19
CA LEU A 50 -4.16 -7.24 6.32
C LEU A 50 -2.97 -6.64 5.56
N PHE A 51 -3.21 -6.18 4.33
CA PHE A 51 -2.23 -5.51 3.49
C PHE A 51 -1.67 -4.25 4.18
N ILE A 52 -2.54 -3.33 4.61
CA ILE A 52 -2.13 -2.08 5.25
C ILE A 52 -1.37 -2.37 6.55
N THR A 53 -1.87 -3.28 7.38
CA THR A 53 -1.21 -3.67 8.64
C THR A 53 0.17 -4.26 8.38
N SER A 54 0.31 -5.16 7.41
CA SER A 54 1.61 -5.76 7.06
C SER A 54 2.59 -4.73 6.51
N LEU A 55 2.10 -3.81 5.67
CA LEU A 55 2.93 -2.74 5.11
C LEU A 55 3.42 -1.76 6.19
N CYS A 56 2.54 -1.36 7.11
CA CYS A 56 2.90 -0.49 8.24
C CYS A 56 3.96 -1.15 9.13
N ASN A 57 3.78 -2.43 9.46
CA ASN A 57 4.76 -3.20 10.23
C ASN A 57 6.14 -3.26 9.54
N GLU A 58 6.17 -3.49 8.22
CA GLU A 58 7.43 -3.56 7.46
C GLU A 58 8.15 -2.20 7.43
N MET A 59 7.39 -1.11 7.34
CA MET A 59 7.90 0.25 7.28
C MET A 59 8.14 0.87 8.67
N ASN A 60 7.86 0.14 9.76
CA ASN A 60 7.90 0.63 11.14
C ASN A 60 7.02 1.89 11.36
N ILE A 61 5.86 1.92 10.71
CA ILE A 61 4.86 2.99 10.86
C ILE A 61 3.77 2.49 11.81
N ASP A 62 3.42 3.29 12.81
CA ASP A 62 2.29 2.99 13.67
C ASP A 62 0.97 3.29 12.94
N LEU A 63 0.05 2.31 12.92
CA LEU A 63 -1.30 2.46 12.38
C LEU A 63 -2.09 3.58 13.06
N SER A 64 -1.77 3.91 14.32
CA SER A 64 -2.40 5.01 15.05
C SER A 64 -2.15 6.40 14.41
N ASN A 65 -1.20 6.50 13.48
CA ASN A 65 -0.95 7.73 12.72
C ASN A 65 -2.00 8.02 11.65
N PHE A 66 -2.83 7.04 11.28
CA PHE A 66 -3.86 7.21 10.24
C PHE A 66 -5.24 7.42 10.87
N ASN A 67 -5.99 8.39 10.34
CA ASN A 67 -7.39 8.59 10.71
C ASN A 67 -8.34 7.82 9.75
N GLU A 68 -9.65 7.89 10.02
CA GLU A 68 -10.66 7.22 9.20
C GLU A 68 -10.66 7.71 7.74
N ASP A 69 -10.42 9.01 7.51
CA ASP A 69 -10.37 9.61 6.18
C ASP A 69 -9.14 9.10 5.40
N ASP A 70 -7.98 8.99 6.05
CA ASP A 70 -6.76 8.44 5.44
C ASP A 70 -6.99 6.99 5.00
N LEU A 71 -7.53 6.15 5.87
CA LEU A 71 -7.85 4.75 5.58
C LEU A 71 -8.93 4.61 4.49
N GLY A 72 -9.90 5.54 4.48
CA GLY A 72 -10.92 5.65 3.44
C GLY A 72 -10.33 5.99 2.06
N ASN A 73 -9.32 6.86 2.03
CA ASN A 73 -8.62 7.30 0.82
C ASN A 73 -7.59 6.29 0.28
N MET A 74 -7.21 5.27 1.06
CA MET A 74 -6.35 4.15 0.63
C MET A 74 -7.08 3.20 -0.34
N GLN A 75 -7.55 3.70 -1.49
CA GLN A 75 -8.27 2.92 -2.50
C GLN A 75 -7.36 2.41 -3.62
N THR A 76 -6.32 3.18 -3.95
CA THR A 76 -5.30 2.83 -4.93
C THR A 76 -3.96 2.61 -4.24
N LEU A 77 -3.07 1.84 -4.87
CA LEU A 77 -1.73 1.61 -4.31
C LEU A 77 -0.93 2.92 -4.24
N GLY A 78 -1.11 3.82 -5.20
CA GLY A 78 -0.54 5.17 -5.19
C GLY A 78 -1.00 5.99 -3.99
N ASN A 79 -2.30 5.99 -3.67
CA ASN A 79 -2.78 6.70 -2.48
C ASN A 79 -2.20 6.13 -1.18
N VAL A 80 -2.06 4.81 -1.08
CA VAL A 80 -1.42 4.17 0.08
C VAL A 80 0.02 4.66 0.23
N ILE A 81 0.80 4.61 -0.85
CA ILE A 81 2.19 5.07 -0.86
C ILE A 81 2.28 6.55 -0.49
N ASP A 82 1.46 7.41 -1.11
CA ASP A 82 1.45 8.85 -0.84
C ASP A 82 1.11 9.18 0.62
N ILE A 83 0.16 8.45 1.21
CA ILE A 83 -0.21 8.62 2.62
C ILE A 83 0.94 8.16 3.52
N LEU A 84 1.45 6.93 3.32
CA LEU A 84 2.54 6.39 4.15
C LEU A 84 3.81 7.22 4.03
N ASN A 85 4.12 7.76 2.85
CA ASN A 85 5.29 8.59 2.61
C ASN A 85 5.30 9.88 3.46
N LYS A 86 4.13 10.37 3.90
CA LYS A 86 4.06 11.50 4.83
C LYS A 86 4.56 11.16 6.24
N HIS A 87 4.65 9.87 6.57
CA HIS A 87 5.02 9.37 7.89
C HIS A 87 6.40 8.70 7.92
N ILE A 88 7.03 8.52 6.76
CA ILE A 88 8.39 8.00 6.63
C ILE A 88 9.33 9.20 6.55
N ASN A 89 10.03 9.50 7.65
CA ASN A 89 11.07 10.53 7.73
C ASN A 89 12.45 9.94 7.44
#